data_AF-A0A9P7JZL4-F1
#
_entry.id   AF-A0A9P7JZL4-F1
#
_cell.length_a   1.000
_cell.length_b   1.000
_cell.length_c   1.000
_cell.angle_alpha   90.00
_cell.angle_beta   90.00
_cell.angle_gamma   90.00
#
_symmetry.space_group_name_H-M   'P 1'
#
loop_
_entity.id
_entity.type
_entity.pdbx_description
1 polymer ?
#
loop_
_entity_poly.entity_id
_entity_poly.type
_entity_poly.pdbx_seq_one_letter_code
_entity_poly.pdbx_strand_id
1 'polypeptide(L)'
;MSILQPHQFSSSIFYPDMQLAESKDVILQPLSLLVWFSGAVPRHLAHSNIPIEISVSLKDEYKSFMVPVIEIASQQPHPSNNSTTFSQSYSVTDNDMSFPFLPLPPTFDHTDSDHWAELLDNIQSWLVKSVDLSTPEWAWGWEAFWYAFIATYPDFPGGKWSFWDSSISLEGQFIEEWVGSGSIFSTVIDDDDSELACYSNMA
;
A
#
# COMPACT_ATOMS: atom_id res chain seq x y z
N MET A 1 -50.13 0.17 5.84
CA MET A 1 -49.40 -1.02 5.35
C MET A 1 -48.43 -0.55 4.29
N SER A 2 -47.16 -0.38 4.66
CA SER A 2 -46.12 0.01 3.70
C SER A 2 -45.51 -1.26 3.13
N ILE A 3 -45.64 -1.42 1.81
CA ILE A 3 -45.05 -2.53 1.06
C ILE A 3 -43.55 -2.23 0.94
N LEU A 4 -42.71 -3.10 1.51
CA LEU A 4 -41.25 -3.04 1.35
C LEU A 4 -40.91 -3.17 -0.14
N GLN A 5 -40.25 -2.17 -0.71
CA GLN A 5 -39.72 -2.26 -2.07
C GLN A 5 -38.68 -3.39 -2.13
N PRO A 6 -38.68 -4.21 -3.20
CA PRO A 6 -37.67 -5.24 -3.38
C PRO A 6 -36.30 -4.57 -3.52
N HIS A 7 -35.31 -5.08 -2.77
CA HIS A 7 -33.92 -4.69 -2.94
C HIS A 7 -33.48 -5.01 -4.36
N GLN A 8 -33.09 -3.98 -5.11
CA GLN A 8 -32.61 -4.13 -6.47
C GLN A 8 -31.12 -4.48 -6.41
N PHE A 9 -30.79 -5.74 -6.69
CA PHE A 9 -29.41 -6.21 -6.79
C PHE A 9 -28.99 -6.32 -8.26
N SER A 10 -27.75 -5.97 -8.55
CA SER A 10 -27.10 -6.22 -9.84
C SER A 10 -25.99 -7.24 -9.63
N SER A 11 -25.94 -8.28 -10.45
CA SER A 11 -24.92 -9.32 -10.39
C SER A 11 -24.35 -9.59 -11.78
N SER A 12 -23.03 -9.68 -11.87
CA SER A 12 -22.32 -10.05 -13.09
C SER A 12 -21.31 -11.15 -12.79
N ILE A 13 -21.12 -12.06 -13.74
CA ILE A 13 -20.11 -13.12 -13.66
C ILE A 13 -19.02 -12.79 -14.67
N PHE A 14 -17.78 -12.79 -14.21
CA PHE A 14 -16.59 -12.54 -15.02
C PHE A 14 -15.61 -13.72 -14.87
N TYR A 15 -14.85 -13.98 -15.93
CA TYR A 15 -13.84 -15.03 -15.97
C TYR A 15 -12.49 -14.38 -16.25
N PRO A 16 -11.61 -14.24 -15.24
CA PRO A 16 -10.30 -13.61 -15.42
C PRO A 16 -9.38 -14.50 -16.25
N ASP A 17 -8.49 -13.85 -17.01
CA ASP A 17 -7.42 -14.52 -17.71
C ASP A 17 -6.42 -15.11 -16.71
N MET A 18 -6.08 -16.37 -16.92
CA MET A 18 -5.11 -17.10 -16.12
C MET A 18 -3.74 -17.02 -16.79
N GLN A 19 -2.73 -16.57 -16.05
CA GLN A 19 -1.35 -16.67 -16.49
C GLN A 19 -0.66 -17.82 -15.75
N LEU A 20 0.02 -18.67 -16.52
CA LEU A 20 0.87 -19.71 -15.94
C LEU A 20 2.12 -19.01 -15.42
N ALA A 21 2.33 -19.04 -14.10
CA ALA A 21 3.59 -18.58 -13.56
C ALA A 21 4.72 -19.54 -13.97
N GLU A 22 5.98 -19.13 -13.83
CA GLU A 22 7.12 -20.03 -14.08
C GLU A 22 7.20 -21.15 -13.01
N SER A 23 6.59 -20.93 -11.85
CA SER A 23 6.21 -21.99 -10.90
C SER A 23 5.00 -22.75 -11.44
N LYS A 24 4.82 -24.02 -11.06
CA LYS A 24 3.66 -24.84 -11.50
C LYS A 24 2.29 -24.33 -11.04
N ASP A 25 2.24 -23.13 -10.48
CA ASP A 25 1.06 -22.50 -9.92
C ASP A 25 0.45 -21.54 -10.94
N VAL A 26 -0.87 -21.51 -11.01
CA VAL A 26 -1.61 -20.58 -11.86
C VAL A 26 -2.03 -19.41 -10.99
N ILE A 27 -1.63 -18.20 -11.36
CA ILE A 27 -1.97 -16.99 -10.61
C ILE A 27 -3.02 -16.21 -11.40
N LEU A 28 -4.09 -15.78 -10.72
CA LEU A 28 -5.05 -14.85 -11.29
C LEU A 28 -4.46 -13.44 -11.27
N GLN A 29 -4.57 -12.76 -12.40
CA GLN A 29 -4.22 -11.34 -12.46
C GLN A 29 -5.20 -10.51 -11.61
N PRO A 30 -4.72 -9.43 -10.95
CA PRO A 30 -5.60 -8.51 -10.25
C PRO A 30 -6.71 -7.97 -11.15
N LEU A 31 -7.92 -7.86 -10.61
CA LEU A 31 -9.10 -7.39 -11.34
C LEU A 31 -9.50 -5.98 -10.88
N SER A 32 -9.55 -5.04 -11.81
CA SER A 32 -10.10 -3.70 -11.57
C SER A 32 -11.63 -3.70 -11.75
N LEU A 33 -12.37 -3.47 -10.67
CA LEU A 33 -13.83 -3.35 -10.70
C LEU A 33 -14.24 -1.88 -10.67
N LEU A 34 -15.14 -1.50 -11.58
CA LEU A 34 -15.70 -0.15 -11.64
C LEU A 34 -17.22 -0.21 -11.42
N VAL A 35 -17.70 0.42 -10.36
CA VAL A 35 -19.10 0.42 -9.96
C VAL A 35 -19.67 1.82 -10.11
N TRP A 36 -20.79 1.94 -10.82
CA TRP A 36 -21.49 3.20 -11.03
C TRP A 36 -22.92 3.13 -10.49
N PHE A 37 -23.36 4.19 -9.83
CA PHE A 37 -24.73 4.33 -9.35
C PHE A 37 -25.44 5.40 -10.19
N SER A 38 -26.60 5.07 -10.73
CA SER A 38 -27.45 6.00 -11.47
C SER A 38 -28.70 6.30 -10.66
N GLY A 39 -29.01 7.57 -10.46
CA GLY A 39 -30.19 8.03 -9.71
C GLY A 39 -29.94 9.32 -8.93
N ALA A 40 -31.00 9.86 -8.33
CA ALA A 40 -30.92 11.03 -7.46
C ALA A 40 -30.94 10.59 -6.00
N VAL A 41 -29.96 11.02 -5.21
CA VAL A 41 -29.98 10.85 -3.76
C VAL A 41 -30.96 11.87 -3.14
N PRO A 42 -31.93 11.43 -2.31
CA PRO A 42 -32.82 12.35 -1.60
C PRO A 42 -32.03 13.38 -0.78
N ARG A 43 -32.43 14.66 -0.85
CA ARG A 43 -31.69 15.78 -0.20
C ARG A 43 -31.44 15.60 1.29
N HIS A 44 -32.33 14.92 2.01
CA HIS A 44 -32.17 14.66 3.44
C HIS A 44 -31.06 13.65 3.76
N LEU A 45 -30.59 12.88 2.77
CA LEU A 45 -29.46 11.95 2.87
C LEU A 45 -28.15 12.52 2.32
N ALA A 46 -28.14 13.74 1.78
CA ALA A 46 -26.95 14.34 1.17
C ALA A 46 -25.79 14.58 2.16
N HIS A 47 -26.08 14.59 3.46
CA HIS A 47 -25.08 14.76 4.52
C HIS A 47 -24.83 13.46 5.30
N SER A 48 -25.44 12.35 4.87
CA SER A 48 -25.30 11.04 5.49
C SER A 48 -24.31 10.20 4.68
N ASN A 49 -23.48 9.43 5.38
CA ASN A 49 -22.71 8.38 4.73
C ASN A 49 -23.68 7.32 4.20
N ILE A 50 -23.68 7.12 2.89
CA ILE A 50 -24.48 6.06 2.25
C ILE A 50 -23.63 4.79 2.27
N PRO A 51 -24.00 3.76 3.04
CA PRO A 51 -23.25 2.51 3.02
C PRO A 51 -23.40 1.85 1.65
N ILE A 52 -22.27 1.44 1.08
CA ILE A 52 -22.21 0.65 -0.15
C ILE A 52 -21.65 -0.72 0.23
N GLU A 53 -22.40 -1.77 -0.10
CA GLU A 53 -22.00 -3.16 0.09
C GLU A 53 -21.60 -3.76 -1.25
N ILE A 54 -20.39 -4.33 -1.33
CA ILE A 54 -19.90 -5.06 -2.49
C ILE A 54 -19.53 -6.46 -2.01
N SER A 55 -20.12 -7.47 -2.64
CA SER A 55 -19.83 -8.88 -2.35
C SER A 55 -19.11 -9.51 -3.53
N VAL A 56 -17.96 -10.14 -3.26
CA VAL A 56 -17.22 -10.95 -4.23
C VAL A 56 -17.17 -12.38 -3.70
N SER A 57 -17.59 -13.34 -4.52
CA SER A 57 -17.62 -14.75 -4.14
C SER A 57 -17.06 -15.62 -5.23
N LEU A 58 -16.33 -16.65 -4.82
CA LEU A 58 -15.90 -17.74 -5.70
C LEU A 58 -16.94 -18.87 -5.68
N LYS A 59 -17.04 -19.61 -6.79
CA LYS A 59 -17.79 -20.87 -6.79
C LYS A 59 -17.16 -21.86 -5.82
N ASP A 60 -17.98 -22.75 -5.28
CA ASP A 60 -17.58 -23.67 -4.22
C ASP A 60 -16.37 -24.54 -4.62
N GLU A 61 -16.26 -24.94 -5.88
CA GLU A 61 -15.11 -25.72 -6.38
C GLU A 61 -13.76 -24.98 -6.29
N TYR A 62 -13.75 -23.65 -6.13
CA TYR A 62 -12.52 -22.85 -6.08
C TYR A 62 -12.16 -22.35 -4.68
N LYS A 63 -13.07 -22.47 -3.71
CA LYS A 63 -12.87 -21.93 -2.34
C LYS A 63 -11.72 -22.59 -1.57
N SER A 64 -11.32 -23.81 -1.94
CA SER A 64 -10.19 -24.51 -1.33
C SER A 64 -8.82 -24.01 -1.80
N PHE A 65 -8.78 -23.28 -2.91
CA PHE A 65 -7.53 -22.86 -3.56
C PHE A 65 -7.28 -21.36 -3.43
N MET A 66 -8.34 -20.56 -3.26
CA MET A 66 -8.26 -19.11 -3.33
C MET A 66 -9.19 -18.43 -2.34
N VAL A 67 -8.78 -17.27 -1.88
CA VAL A 67 -9.57 -16.36 -1.06
C VAL A 67 -9.73 -15.04 -1.82
N PRO A 68 -10.96 -14.55 -2.06
CA PRO A 68 -11.14 -13.26 -2.70
C PRO A 68 -10.70 -12.14 -1.73
N VAL A 69 -9.90 -11.21 -2.24
CA VAL A 69 -9.47 -10.00 -1.52
C VAL A 69 -10.05 -8.78 -2.25
N ILE A 70 -10.62 -7.83 -1.50
CA ILE A 70 -11.16 -6.59 -2.03
C ILE A 70 -10.36 -5.44 -1.41
N GLU A 71 -9.70 -4.66 -2.26
CA GLU A 71 -9.06 -3.41 -1.88
C GLU A 71 -9.88 -2.24 -2.44
N ILE A 72 -10.20 -1.25 -1.59
CA ILE A 72 -11.03 -0.11 -1.96
C ILE A 72 -10.17 1.15 -1.89
N ALA A 73 -9.89 1.73 -3.05
CA ALA A 73 -9.30 3.07 -3.15
C ALA A 73 -10.40 4.11 -3.39
N SER A 74 -10.43 5.17 -2.59
CA SER A 74 -11.37 6.29 -2.78
C SER A 74 -10.80 7.28 -3.79
N GLN A 75 -11.43 7.42 -4.95
CA GLN A 75 -11.13 8.50 -5.89
C GLN A 75 -12.04 9.69 -5.58
N GLN A 76 -11.51 10.74 -4.93
CA GLN A 76 -12.27 11.98 -4.77
C GLN A 76 -12.43 12.66 -6.14
N PRO A 77 -13.66 13.01 -6.56
CA PRO A 77 -13.86 13.72 -7.80
C PRO A 77 -13.43 15.19 -7.63
N HIS A 78 -12.30 15.57 -8.22
CA HIS A 78 -12.00 16.98 -8.45
C HIS A 78 -12.88 17.52 -9.60
N PRO A 79 -13.42 18.74 -9.48
CA PRO A 79 -14.27 19.32 -10.51
C PRO A 79 -13.40 19.85 -11.66
N SER A 80 -13.07 19.00 -12.63
CA SER A 80 -12.54 19.45 -13.91
C SER A 80 -13.70 19.60 -14.91
N ASN A 81 -13.99 20.85 -15.23
CA ASN A 81 -14.93 21.19 -16.29
C ASN A 81 -14.26 20.90 -17.65
N ASN A 82 -14.83 19.98 -18.44
CA ASN A 82 -15.19 20.14 -19.87
C ASN A 82 -15.10 18.83 -20.69
N SER A 83 -16.28 18.34 -21.10
CA SER A 83 -16.69 17.70 -22.36
C SER A 83 -15.89 16.55 -23.01
N THR A 84 -16.44 15.35 -22.83
CA THR A 84 -16.88 14.36 -23.84
C THR A 84 -16.15 14.29 -25.19
N THR A 85 -15.40 13.20 -25.42
CA THR A 85 -15.53 12.31 -26.59
C THR A 85 -14.90 10.95 -26.24
N PHE A 86 -15.73 9.90 -26.20
CA PHE A 86 -15.30 8.53 -25.99
C PHE A 86 -14.55 8.02 -27.24
N SER A 87 -13.22 7.90 -27.13
CA SER A 87 -12.44 7.00 -27.98
C SER A 87 -11.42 6.28 -27.10
N GLN A 88 -11.53 4.95 -27.11
CA GLN A 88 -10.65 4.01 -26.42
C GLN A 88 -9.22 4.14 -26.94
N SER A 89 -8.39 4.84 -26.18
CA SER A 89 -6.98 4.58 -26.02
C SER A 89 -6.66 4.82 -24.56
N TYR A 90 -6.02 3.85 -23.92
CA TYR A 90 -5.42 3.97 -22.58
C TYR A 90 -4.28 4.99 -22.66
N SER A 91 -4.64 6.27 -22.81
CA SER A 91 -3.83 7.38 -22.37
C SER A 91 -4.31 7.69 -20.97
N VAL A 92 -3.53 7.25 -19.99
CA VAL A 92 -3.45 7.90 -18.68
C VAL A 92 -3.57 9.40 -18.94
N THR A 93 -4.67 10.03 -18.55
CA THR A 93 -4.73 11.49 -18.55
C THR A 93 -3.81 11.94 -17.44
N ASP A 94 -2.51 12.03 -17.77
CA ASP A 94 -1.62 13.17 -17.60
C ASP A 94 -2.09 14.25 -16.62
N ASN A 95 -2.41 13.86 -15.39
CA ASN A 95 -1.84 14.58 -14.28
C ASN A 95 -0.43 13.99 -14.18
N ASP A 96 0.50 14.62 -14.88
CA ASP A 96 1.94 14.36 -14.83
C ASP A 96 2.36 14.51 -13.37
N MET A 97 2.25 13.42 -12.61
CA MET A 97 2.67 13.32 -11.23
C MET A 97 4.19 13.35 -11.26
N SER A 98 4.72 14.57 -11.42
CA SER A 98 6.12 14.83 -11.60
C SER A 98 6.80 14.73 -10.24
N PHE A 99 7.40 13.57 -9.98
CA PHE A 99 8.25 13.38 -8.82
C PHE A 99 9.64 13.93 -9.16
N PRO A 100 10.20 14.86 -8.39
CA PRO A 100 11.48 15.50 -8.73
C PRO A 100 12.68 14.54 -8.68
N PHE A 101 12.50 13.36 -8.10
CA PHE A 101 13.49 12.29 -8.01
C PHE A 101 13.25 11.15 -9.02
N LEU A 102 12.23 11.25 -9.89
CA LEU A 102 11.99 10.30 -10.97
C LEU A 102 12.02 10.98 -12.36
N PRO A 103 12.45 10.26 -13.41
CA PRO A 103 13.05 8.93 -13.36
C PRO A 103 14.43 8.94 -12.68
N LEU A 104 14.85 7.79 -12.16
CA LEU A 104 16.18 7.67 -11.55
C LEU A 104 17.27 7.96 -12.58
N PRO A 105 18.39 8.58 -12.17
CA PRO A 105 19.54 8.77 -13.06
C PRO A 105 20.01 7.43 -13.64
N PRO A 106 20.46 7.38 -14.90
CA PRO A 106 21.00 6.14 -15.49
C PRO A 106 22.30 5.66 -14.82
N THR A 107 22.91 6.50 -13.99
CA THR A 107 24.08 6.21 -13.14
C THR A 107 23.71 5.65 -11.78
N PHE A 108 22.42 5.59 -11.44
CA PHE A 108 21.97 5.06 -10.16
C PHE A 108 22.32 3.57 -10.06
N ASP A 109 23.08 3.22 -9.02
CA ASP A 109 23.46 1.86 -8.68
C ASP A 109 22.63 1.39 -7.49
N HIS A 110 21.75 0.42 -7.72
CA HIS A 110 20.88 -0.15 -6.70
C HIS A 110 21.61 -1.01 -5.67
N THR A 111 22.89 -1.31 -5.88
CA THR A 111 23.74 -2.04 -4.92
C THR A 111 24.58 -1.09 -4.05
N ASP A 112 24.60 0.20 -4.37
CA ASP A 112 25.35 1.22 -3.64
C ASP A 112 24.45 1.94 -2.63
N SER A 113 24.77 1.81 -1.34
CA SER A 113 24.03 2.48 -0.27
C SER A 113 24.10 4.00 -0.35
N ASP A 114 25.18 4.57 -0.92
CA ASP A 114 25.33 6.02 -1.01
C ASP A 114 24.35 6.61 -2.04
N HIS A 115 24.09 5.90 -3.14
CA HIS A 115 23.05 6.28 -4.09
C HIS A 115 21.64 6.19 -3.49
N TRP A 116 21.36 5.17 -2.68
CA TRP A 116 20.11 5.09 -1.93
C TRP A 116 19.96 6.22 -0.92
N ALA A 117 21.03 6.60 -0.22
CA ALA A 117 21.03 7.72 0.71
C ALA A 117 20.71 9.04 0.01
N GLU A 118 21.28 9.29 -1.17
CA GLU A 118 20.97 10.49 -1.97
C GLU A 118 19.50 10.50 -2.42
N LEU A 119 18.97 9.36 -2.87
CA LEU A 119 17.56 9.23 -3.24
C LEU A 119 16.65 9.46 -2.03
N LEU A 120 16.98 8.87 -0.88
CA LEU A 120 16.26 9.03 0.38
C LEU A 120 16.17 10.50 0.79
N ASP A 121 17.27 11.24 0.75
CA ASP A 121 17.31 12.67 1.05
C ASP A 121 16.43 13.49 0.10
N ASN A 122 16.43 13.15 -1.19
CA ASN A 122 15.59 13.79 -2.20
C ASN A 122 14.10 13.55 -1.95
N ILE A 123 13.71 12.31 -1.62
CA ILE A 123 12.33 11.95 -1.29
C ILE A 123 11.89 12.65 -0.01
N GLN A 124 12.71 12.61 1.05
CA GLN A 124 12.41 13.28 2.33
C GLN A 124 12.22 14.79 2.12
N SER A 125 13.12 15.44 1.40
CA SER A 125 13.02 16.87 1.13
C SER A 125 11.74 17.21 0.35
N TRP A 126 11.32 16.34 -0.57
CA TRP A 126 10.08 16.54 -1.32
C TRP A 126 8.83 16.35 -0.45
N LEU A 127 8.77 15.27 0.34
CA LEU A 127 7.66 15.00 1.26
C LEU A 127 7.44 16.12 2.28
N VAL A 128 8.52 16.62 2.87
CA VAL A 128 8.45 17.62 3.95
C VAL A 128 8.15 19.02 3.42
N LYS A 129 8.64 19.38 2.21
CA LYS A 129 8.61 20.77 1.73
C LYS A 129 7.58 21.03 0.64
N SER A 130 7.18 20.01 -0.12
CA SER A 130 6.53 20.21 -1.42
C SER A 130 5.15 19.57 -1.54
N VAL A 131 4.77 18.66 -0.64
CA VAL A 131 3.53 17.88 -0.76
C VAL A 131 2.69 18.02 0.49
N ASP A 132 1.37 18.11 0.32
CA ASP A 132 0.43 18.12 1.44
C ASP A 132 0.07 16.69 1.87
N LEU A 133 -0.06 16.47 3.18
CA LEU A 133 -0.35 15.18 3.81
C LEU A 133 -1.65 14.53 3.32
N SER A 134 -2.58 15.33 2.80
CA SER A 134 -3.89 14.87 2.35
C SER A 134 -3.92 14.35 0.92
N THR A 135 -2.81 14.43 0.18
CA THR A 135 -2.77 14.11 -1.26
C THR A 135 -2.24 12.69 -1.51
N PRO A 136 -2.68 12.02 -2.59
CA PRO A 136 -2.20 10.69 -2.95
C PRO A 136 -0.68 10.66 -3.26
N GLU A 137 -0.12 11.77 -3.73
CA GLU A 137 1.32 11.98 -3.92
C GLU A 137 2.10 11.74 -2.62
N TRP A 138 1.56 12.21 -1.49
CA TRP A 138 2.21 12.06 -0.20
C TRP A 138 2.26 10.59 0.22
N ALA A 139 1.13 9.87 0.09
CA ALA A 139 1.06 8.44 0.41
C ALA A 139 2.06 7.63 -0.43
N TRP A 140 2.14 7.92 -1.74
CA TRP A 140 3.11 7.26 -2.61
C TRP A 140 4.57 7.60 -2.25
N GLY A 141 4.86 8.88 -2.00
CA GLY A 141 6.21 9.29 -1.59
C GLY A 141 6.63 8.72 -0.25
N TRP A 142 5.68 8.58 0.67
CA TRP A 142 5.88 8.00 1.99
C TRP A 142 6.28 6.52 1.88
N GLU A 143 5.61 5.74 1.03
CA GLU A 143 6.03 4.37 0.71
C GLU A 143 7.43 4.35 0.08
N ALA A 144 7.67 5.19 -0.94
CA ALA A 144 8.97 5.29 -1.61
C ALA A 144 10.10 5.65 -0.65
N PHE A 145 9.83 6.52 0.33
CA PHE A 145 10.76 6.89 1.39
C PHE A 145 11.17 5.67 2.20
N TRP A 146 10.23 4.85 2.67
CA TRP A 146 10.56 3.67 3.49
C TRP A 146 11.32 2.61 2.71
N TYR A 147 11.01 2.41 1.43
CA TYR A 147 11.82 1.53 0.57
C TYR A 147 13.26 2.03 0.43
N ALA A 148 13.46 3.31 0.14
CA ALA A 148 14.79 3.90 0.04
C ALA A 148 15.54 3.87 1.39
N PHE A 149 14.81 4.04 2.50
CA PHE A 149 15.39 4.03 3.85
C PHE A 149 15.95 2.65 4.20
N ILE A 150 15.18 1.59 3.98
CA ILE A 150 15.63 0.21 4.23
C ILE A 150 16.76 -0.18 3.30
N ALA A 151 16.71 0.24 2.02
CA ALA A 151 17.80 0.01 1.08
C ALA A 151 19.10 0.72 1.50
N THR A 152 18.99 1.91 2.10
CA THR A 152 20.13 2.66 2.64
C THR A 152 20.66 2.03 3.94
N TYR A 153 19.77 1.53 4.80
CA TYR A 153 20.08 0.97 6.11
C TYR A 153 19.54 -0.46 6.26
N PRO A 154 20.18 -1.47 5.66
CA PRO A 154 19.68 -2.85 5.65
C PRO A 154 19.51 -3.47 7.04
N ASP A 155 20.27 -2.99 8.04
CA ASP A 155 20.21 -3.49 9.42
C ASP A 155 19.07 -2.85 10.24
N PHE A 156 18.28 -1.93 9.67
CA PHE A 156 17.16 -1.32 10.37
C PHE A 156 16.08 -2.38 10.73
N PRO A 157 15.57 -2.40 11.98
CA PRO A 157 15.75 -1.40 13.05
C PRO A 157 16.91 -1.64 14.03
N GLY A 158 17.60 -2.80 13.95
CA GLY A 158 18.61 -3.23 14.94
C GLY A 158 20.01 -2.66 14.77
N GLY A 159 20.32 -2.07 13.62
CA GLY A 159 21.64 -1.52 13.30
C GLY A 159 21.78 -0.01 13.49
N LYS A 160 22.82 0.56 12.88
CA LYS A 160 23.01 2.00 12.83
C LYS A 160 22.29 2.59 11.62
N TRP A 161 21.53 3.64 11.86
CA TRP A 161 20.78 4.36 10.84
C TRP A 161 20.73 5.84 11.21
N SER A 162 20.50 6.68 10.21
CA SER A 162 20.37 8.13 10.43
C SER A 162 18.94 8.48 10.79
N PHE A 163 18.77 9.44 11.70
CA PHE A 163 17.44 9.98 11.99
C PHE A 163 16.84 10.61 10.75
N TRP A 164 15.57 10.27 10.48
CA TRP A 164 14.75 10.95 9.50
C TRP A 164 13.91 12.06 10.14
N ASP A 165 13.24 12.87 9.31
CA ASP A 165 12.36 13.92 9.81
C ASP A 165 11.11 13.34 10.50
N SER A 166 10.84 13.74 11.75
CA SER A 166 9.72 13.23 12.55
C SER A 166 8.32 13.51 11.97
N SER A 167 8.20 14.37 10.96
CA SER A 167 6.96 14.57 10.21
C SER A 167 6.60 13.37 9.32
N ILE A 168 7.58 12.50 9.01
CA ILE A 168 7.35 11.23 8.32
C ILE A 168 7.08 10.16 9.40
N SER A 169 5.82 9.80 9.54
CA SER A 169 5.37 8.84 10.56
C SER A 169 5.78 7.41 10.22
N LEU A 170 5.99 6.60 11.26
CA LEU A 170 6.13 5.13 11.20
C LEU A 170 4.73 4.47 11.16
N GLU A 171 3.81 5.00 10.36
CA GLU A 171 2.42 4.52 10.30
C GLU A 171 2.13 3.95 8.93
N GLY A 172 1.71 2.69 8.86
CA GLY A 172 1.38 2.02 7.60
C GLY A 172 1.87 0.58 7.59
N GLN A 173 1.08 -0.26 6.91
CA GLN A 173 1.19 -1.71 7.03
C GLN A 173 2.62 -2.23 6.79
N PHE A 174 3.31 -1.72 5.77
CA PHE A 174 4.65 -2.17 5.42
C PHE A 174 5.68 -1.92 6.54
N ILE A 175 5.83 -0.67 7.00
CA ILE A 175 6.87 -0.33 7.98
C ILE A 175 6.53 -0.85 9.38
N GLU A 176 5.25 -0.93 9.72
CA GLU A 176 4.78 -1.53 10.97
C GLU A 176 5.09 -3.04 11.01
N GLU A 177 4.81 -3.77 9.92
CA GLU A 177 5.17 -5.18 9.80
C GLU A 177 6.69 -5.38 9.82
N TRP A 178 7.46 -4.50 9.17
CA TRP A 178 8.94 -4.57 9.16
C TRP A 178 9.53 -4.38 10.56
N VAL A 179 9.15 -3.31 11.26
CA VAL A 179 9.64 -3.00 12.61
C VAL A 179 9.16 -4.05 13.63
N GLY A 180 7.90 -4.50 13.51
CA GLY A 180 7.33 -5.56 14.36
C GLY A 180 8.04 -6.90 14.18
N SER A 181 8.41 -7.25 12.94
CA SER A 181 9.16 -8.48 12.62
C SER A 181 10.63 -8.40 13.06
N GLY A 182 11.23 -7.21 13.02
CA GLY A 182 12.59 -6.95 13.50
C GLY A 182 12.78 -7.25 15.00
N SER A 183 11.70 -7.17 15.81
CA SER A 183 11.73 -7.57 17.21
C SER A 183 11.89 -9.08 17.43
N ILE A 184 11.55 -9.91 16.44
CA ILE A 184 11.61 -11.38 16.56
C ILE A 184 13.03 -11.89 16.25
N PHE A 185 13.83 -11.14 15.49
CA PHE A 185 15.22 -11.48 15.19
C PHE A 185 16.20 -11.17 16.32
N SER A 186 15.78 -10.46 17.38
CA SER A 186 16.63 -10.14 18.54
C SER A 186 16.61 -11.20 19.66
N THR A 187 15.84 -12.29 19.55
CA THR A 187 15.67 -13.27 20.64
C THR A 187 16.33 -14.63 20.43
N VAL A 188 17.35 -14.74 19.56
CA VAL A 188 18.05 -16.03 19.35
C VAL A 188 19.56 -15.89 19.47
N ILE A 189 20.07 -15.46 20.62
CA ILE A 189 21.42 -15.70 21.19
C ILE A 189 21.26 -15.31 22.69
N ASP A 190 21.43 -16.09 23.76
CA ASP A 190 22.22 -17.28 24.08
C ASP A 190 21.42 -18.18 25.05
N ASP A 191 21.23 -19.46 24.72
CA ASP A 191 21.05 -20.54 25.69
C ASP A 191 22.08 -21.61 25.30
N ASP A 192 23.33 -21.43 25.72
CA ASP A 192 24.26 -22.55 25.86
C ASP A 192 25.09 -22.38 27.12
N ASP A 193 24.97 -23.39 27.97
CA ASP A 193 25.50 -23.52 29.32
C ASP A 193 27.03 -23.48 29.34
N SER A 194 27.60 -22.65 30.21
CA SER A 194 28.87 -22.95 30.90
C SER A 194 28.98 -22.14 32.20
N GLU A 195 28.45 -22.75 33.25
CA GLU A 195 29.05 -22.91 34.58
C GLU A 195 30.37 -22.14 34.81
N LEU A 196 30.41 -21.23 35.79
CA LEU A 196 31.25 -21.37 37.00
C LEU A 196 31.08 -20.19 37.96
N ALA A 197 30.60 -20.55 39.15
CA ALA A 197 30.94 -20.04 40.47
C ALA A 197 31.57 -18.64 40.59
N CYS A 198 30.87 -17.74 41.27
CA CYS A 198 31.29 -17.19 42.55
C CYS A 198 30.24 -16.19 43.00
N TYR A 199 29.35 -16.54 43.94
CA TYR A 199 28.93 -15.65 45.03
C TYR A 199 28.14 -16.47 46.05
N SER A 200 28.85 -17.05 47.01
CA SER A 200 28.29 -17.32 48.33
C SER A 200 29.40 -17.29 49.38
N ASN A 201 29.16 -16.42 50.36
CA ASN A 201 29.75 -16.33 51.69
C ASN A 201 31.13 -15.66 51.82
N MET A 202 31.13 -14.47 52.45
CA MET A 202 31.44 -14.42 53.88
C MET A 202 31.04 -13.09 54.54
N ALA A 203 30.32 -13.25 55.66
CA ALA A 203 30.22 -12.41 56.86
C ALA A 203 29.63 -10.99 56.77
#